data_AF-J9F7Z1-F1
#
_entry.id   AF-J9F7Z1-F1
#
_cell.length_a   1.000
_cell.length_b   1.000
_cell.length_c   1.000
_cell.angle_alpha   90.00
_cell.angle_beta   90.00
_cell.angle_gamma   90.00
#
_symmetry.space_group_name_H-M   'P 1'
#
loop_
_entity.id
_entity.type
_entity.pdbx_description
1 polymer ?
#
loop_
_entity_poly.entity_id
_entity_poly.type
_entity_poly.pdbx_seq_one_letter_code
_entity_poly.pdbx_strand_id
1 'polypeptide(L)'
;LVSLQKALHAGAVVGLMYASGNIGSSLAAAEMNARKEGIQIREEPCAAKELIVVAGTRSVSGYPAPTGTIISAFNSCKVPVPLLASGTFIMDFSDSHSFDISDDDIKAKMMVEFGLLGGGRVGVLNDLSNDDVLHLSKNYCLVKFD
;
A
#
# COMPACT_ATOMS: atom_id res chain seq x y z
N LEU A 1 12.76 3.65 -22.56
CA LEU A 1 11.37 3.33 -22.19
C LEU A 1 11.15 1.84 -21.95
N VAL A 2 11.48 0.96 -22.92
CA VAL A 2 11.28 -0.50 -22.80
C VAL A 2 11.97 -1.11 -21.56
N SER A 3 13.18 -0.65 -21.23
CA SER A 3 13.91 -1.10 -20.03
C SER A 3 13.21 -0.72 -18.72
N LEU A 4 12.66 0.50 -18.66
CA LEU A 4 11.92 0.98 -17.49
C LEU A 4 10.60 0.23 -17.32
N GLN A 5 9.84 0.01 -18.40
CA GLN A 5 8.61 -0.79 -18.35
C GLN A 5 8.87 -2.21 -17.85
N LYS A 6 9.94 -2.87 -18.33
CA LYS A 6 10.35 -4.19 -17.83
C LYS A 6 10.72 -4.17 -16.35
N ALA A 7 11.42 -3.13 -15.89
CA ALA A 7 11.78 -2.99 -14.49
C ALA A 7 10.55 -2.75 -13.59
N LEU A 8 9.60 -1.93 -14.05
CA LEU A 8 8.32 -1.70 -13.36
C LEU A 8 7.49 -2.97 -13.29
N HIS A 9 7.40 -3.72 -14.40
CA HIS A 9 6.74 -5.02 -14.44
C HIS A 9 7.34 -5.97 -13.39
N ALA A 10 8.65 -6.14 -13.43
CA ALA A 10 9.37 -7.02 -12.51
C ALA A 10 9.18 -6.60 -11.05
N GLY A 11 9.26 -5.30 -10.76
CA GLY A 11 9.02 -4.75 -9.43
C GLY A 11 7.61 -5.02 -8.92
N ALA A 12 6.60 -4.85 -9.79
CA ALA A 12 5.20 -5.13 -9.44
C ALA A 12 4.95 -6.63 -9.20
N VAL A 13 5.52 -7.52 -10.04
CA VAL A 13 5.46 -8.98 -9.83
C VAL A 13 6.07 -9.34 -8.47
N VAL A 14 7.31 -8.90 -8.25
CA VAL A 14 8.06 -9.21 -7.04
C VAL A 14 7.35 -8.70 -5.80
N GLY A 15 6.84 -7.47 -5.81
CA GLY A 15 6.12 -6.88 -4.69
C GLY A 15 4.84 -7.65 -4.35
N LEU A 16 4.02 -7.97 -5.36
CA LEU A 16 2.79 -8.75 -5.16
C LEU A 16 3.08 -10.16 -4.62
N MET A 17 4.08 -10.83 -5.19
CA MET A 17 4.45 -12.19 -4.76
C MET A 17 5.14 -12.23 -3.40
N TYR A 18 5.88 -11.17 -3.04
CA TYR A 18 6.42 -11.01 -1.70
C TYR A 18 5.29 -10.90 -0.67
N ALA A 19 4.29 -10.04 -0.96
CA ALA A 19 3.14 -9.84 -0.09
C ALA A 19 2.28 -11.11 0.09
N SER A 20 2.21 -11.98 -0.93
CA SER A 20 1.53 -13.29 -0.83
C SER A 20 2.38 -14.41 -0.22
N GLY A 21 3.65 -14.13 0.12
CA GLY A 21 4.59 -15.14 0.60
C GLY A 21 5.03 -16.16 -0.46
N ASN A 22 4.81 -15.86 -1.75
CA ASN A 22 5.03 -16.79 -2.87
C ASN A 22 6.01 -16.26 -3.95
N ILE A 23 6.97 -15.42 -3.54
CA ILE A 23 7.99 -14.83 -4.45
C ILE A 23 8.87 -15.87 -5.15
N GLY A 24 9.12 -17.02 -4.54
CA GLY A 24 10.08 -18.00 -5.06
C GLY A 24 11.54 -17.52 -5.00
N SER A 25 12.46 -18.26 -5.63
CA SER A 25 13.91 -18.03 -5.52
C SER A 25 14.49 -17.06 -6.56
N SER A 26 13.69 -16.59 -7.50
CA SER A 26 14.14 -15.71 -8.60
C SER A 26 12.98 -14.93 -9.21
N LEU A 27 13.27 -13.89 -9.99
CA LEU A 27 12.25 -13.15 -10.75
C LEU A 27 11.45 -14.08 -11.68
N ALA A 28 12.10 -15.02 -12.36
CA ALA A 28 11.42 -15.98 -13.22
C ALA A 28 10.45 -16.89 -12.45
N ALA A 29 10.81 -17.26 -11.22
CA ALA A 29 9.93 -18.01 -10.32
C ALA A 29 8.75 -17.14 -9.86
N ALA A 30 9.00 -15.89 -9.48
CA ALA A 30 7.96 -14.93 -9.09
C ALA A 30 6.96 -14.70 -10.24
N GLU A 31 7.44 -14.49 -11.47
CA GLU A 31 6.59 -14.34 -12.66
C GLU A 31 5.77 -15.60 -12.94
N MET A 32 6.37 -16.79 -12.80
CA MET A 32 5.66 -18.05 -12.97
C MET A 32 4.57 -18.24 -11.91
N ASN A 33 4.86 -17.91 -10.65
CA ASN A 33 3.91 -18.00 -9.55
C ASN A 33 2.77 -17.00 -9.71
N ALA A 34 3.06 -15.75 -10.07
CA ALA A 34 2.06 -14.73 -10.36
C ALA A 34 1.10 -15.19 -11.46
N ARG A 35 1.62 -15.81 -12.54
CA ARG A 35 0.79 -16.39 -13.60
C ARG A 35 -0.08 -17.55 -13.12
N LYS A 36 0.44 -18.41 -12.25
CA LYS A 36 -0.35 -19.52 -11.64
C LYS A 36 -1.49 -19.00 -10.77
N GLU A 37 -1.28 -17.88 -10.08
CA GLU A 37 -2.30 -17.19 -9.29
C GLU A 37 -3.24 -16.33 -10.15
N GLY A 38 -3.06 -16.29 -11.47
CA GLY A 38 -3.89 -15.53 -12.39
C GLY A 38 -3.63 -14.02 -12.37
N ILE A 39 -2.52 -13.58 -11.77
CA ILE A 39 -2.15 -12.16 -11.70
C ILE A 39 -1.62 -11.69 -13.04
N GLN A 40 -2.22 -10.63 -13.57
CA GLN A 40 -1.81 -9.96 -14.79
C GLN A 40 -1.39 -8.54 -14.47
N ILE A 41 -0.22 -8.13 -14.98
CA ILE A 41 0.32 -6.79 -14.78
C ILE A 41 0.29 -6.08 -16.13
N ARG A 42 -0.26 -4.86 -16.13
CA ARG A 42 -0.33 -3.98 -17.29
C ARG A 42 0.32 -2.66 -16.94
N GLU A 43 1.33 -2.25 -17.70
CA GLU A 43 1.90 -0.91 -17.60
C GLU A 43 1.18 0.04 -18.57
N GLU A 44 0.67 1.15 -18.06
CA GLU A 44 0.11 2.21 -18.90
C GLU A 44 0.95 3.49 -18.79
N PRO A 45 1.21 4.19 -19.90
CA PRO A 45 1.88 5.49 -19.85
C PRO A 45 1.05 6.49 -19.03
N CYS A 46 1.63 6.99 -17.94
CA CYS A 46 1.04 8.05 -17.13
C CYS A 46 1.81 9.36 -17.34
N ALA A 47 1.10 10.42 -17.73
CA ALA A 47 1.72 11.75 -17.92
C ALA A 47 2.20 12.38 -16.60
N ALA A 48 1.68 11.93 -15.46
CA ALA A 48 1.91 12.53 -14.15
C ALA A 48 3.19 12.04 -13.42
N LYS A 49 4.01 11.18 -14.05
CA LYS A 49 5.15 10.47 -13.40
C LYS A 49 4.75 9.68 -12.14
N GLU A 50 3.46 9.38 -12.01
CA GLU A 50 2.88 8.62 -10.92
C GLU A 50 2.74 7.16 -11.35
N LEU A 51 3.13 6.25 -10.45
CA LEU A 51 2.88 4.82 -10.58
C LEU A 51 1.54 4.50 -9.94
N ILE A 52 0.70 3.76 -10.65
CA ILE A 52 -0.58 3.27 -10.15
C ILE A 52 -0.55 1.75 -10.23
N VAL A 53 -0.81 1.11 -9.10
CA VAL A 53 -0.97 -0.36 -9.02
C VAL A 53 -2.45 -0.64 -8.77
N VAL A 54 -3.05 -1.46 -9.61
CA VAL A 54 -4.47 -1.84 -9.54
C VAL A 54 -4.58 -3.35 -9.38
N ALA A 55 -5.32 -3.78 -8.36
CA ALA A 55 -5.60 -5.19 -8.08
C ALA A 55 -7.12 -5.35 -7.85
N GLY A 56 -7.82 -5.86 -8.87
CA GLY A 56 -9.29 -5.96 -8.84
C GLY A 56 -9.93 -4.58 -8.71
N THR A 57 -10.72 -4.38 -7.65
CA THR A 57 -11.38 -3.09 -7.34
C THR A 57 -10.53 -2.17 -6.46
N ARG A 58 -9.32 -2.61 -6.08
CA ARG A 58 -8.42 -1.83 -5.22
C ARG A 58 -7.30 -1.20 -6.03
N SER A 59 -6.86 -0.02 -5.63
CA SER A 59 -5.69 0.62 -6.22
C SER A 59 -4.87 1.40 -5.19
N VAL A 60 -3.58 1.55 -5.47
CA VAL A 60 -2.69 2.47 -4.77
C VAL A 60 -1.92 3.27 -5.81
N SER A 61 -1.74 4.56 -5.56
CA SER A 61 -1.00 5.47 -6.42
C SER A 61 0.09 6.17 -5.64
N GLY A 62 1.20 6.44 -6.30
CA GLY A 62 2.34 7.06 -5.66
C GLY A 62 3.49 7.34 -6.63
N TYR A 63 4.56 7.91 -6.12
CA TYR A 63 5.74 8.22 -6.92
C TYR A 63 7.02 8.05 -6.09
N PRO A 64 8.13 7.65 -6.73
CA PRO A 64 9.42 7.63 -6.07
C PRO A 64 9.90 9.07 -5.80
N ALA A 65 10.43 9.31 -4.61
CA ALA A 65 11.13 10.54 -4.24
C ALA A 65 12.49 10.20 -3.59
N PRO A 66 13.44 11.15 -3.52
CA PRO A 66 14.72 10.92 -2.85
C PRO A 66 14.60 10.48 -1.39
N THR A 67 13.52 10.87 -0.72
CA THR A 67 13.21 10.53 0.68
C THR A 67 12.55 9.15 0.83
N GLY A 68 12.19 8.49 -0.28
CA GLY A 68 11.47 7.22 -0.30
C GLY A 68 10.23 7.26 -1.19
N THR A 69 9.40 6.23 -1.09
CA THR A 69 8.17 6.12 -1.88
C THR A 69 7.07 6.98 -1.25
N ILE A 70 6.47 7.85 -2.06
CA ILE A 70 5.35 8.68 -1.64
C ILE A 70 4.05 8.06 -2.12
N ILE A 71 3.09 7.89 -1.22
CA ILE A 71 1.72 7.48 -1.50
C ILE A 71 0.85 8.72 -1.64
N SER A 72 0.10 8.78 -2.74
CA SER A 72 -0.74 9.92 -3.13
C SER A 72 -2.24 9.59 -3.12
N ALA A 73 -2.61 8.32 -3.31
CA ALA A 73 -4.01 7.90 -3.30
C ALA A 73 -4.19 6.41 -3.00
N PHE A 74 -5.35 6.06 -2.46
CA PHE A 74 -5.86 4.71 -2.32
C PHE A 74 -7.26 4.62 -2.95
N ASN A 75 -7.52 3.63 -3.80
CA ASN A 75 -8.79 3.43 -4.50
C ASN A 75 -9.29 4.71 -5.22
N SER A 76 -8.36 5.44 -5.84
CA SER A 76 -8.57 6.78 -6.44
C SER A 76 -8.97 7.90 -5.46
N CYS A 77 -9.08 7.61 -4.16
CA CYS A 77 -9.32 8.61 -3.12
C CYS A 77 -7.96 9.20 -2.71
N LYS A 78 -7.78 10.51 -2.94
CA LYS A 78 -6.48 11.16 -2.77
C LYS A 78 -6.19 11.40 -1.30
N VAL A 79 -4.93 11.24 -0.93
CA VAL A 79 -4.45 11.67 0.37
C VAL A 79 -4.26 13.20 0.31
N PRO A 80 -4.77 13.96 1.29
CA PRO A 80 -4.69 15.44 1.26
C PRO A 80 -3.26 15.96 1.37
N VAL A 81 -2.37 15.18 2.00
CA VAL A 81 -0.95 15.45 2.13
C VAL A 81 -0.18 14.21 1.66
N PRO A 82 0.89 14.35 0.85
CA PRO A 82 1.67 13.20 0.42
C PRO A 82 2.23 12.42 1.62
N LEU A 83 2.00 11.11 1.67
CA LEU A 83 2.48 10.25 2.76
C LEU A 83 3.74 9.51 2.33
N LEU A 84 4.76 9.53 3.18
CA LEU A 84 5.89 8.63 3.01
C LEU A 84 5.46 7.22 3.39
N ALA A 85 5.71 6.23 2.54
CA ALA A 85 5.45 4.81 2.80
C ALA A 85 6.42 4.27 3.87
N SER A 86 6.18 4.65 5.13
CA SER A 86 7.00 4.34 6.29
C SER A 86 6.11 4.17 7.52
N GLY A 87 6.46 3.23 8.40
CA GLY A 87 5.64 2.89 9.56
C GLY A 87 4.47 1.97 9.19
N THR A 88 3.41 1.98 9.98
CA THR A 88 2.23 1.15 9.73
C THR A 88 1.03 2.01 9.37
N PHE A 89 0.51 1.78 8.18
CA PHE A 89 -0.70 2.45 7.73
C PHE A 89 -1.91 1.63 8.15
N ILE A 90 -2.90 2.29 8.71
CA ILE A 90 -4.25 1.75 8.91
C ILE A 90 -5.21 2.48 7.97
N MET A 91 -6.12 1.74 7.36
CA MET A 91 -7.06 2.29 6.38
C MET A 91 -8.45 1.75 6.62
N ASP A 92 -9.43 2.65 6.55
CA ASP A 92 -10.84 2.32 6.43
C ASP A 92 -11.39 3.02 5.18
N PHE A 93 -11.86 2.24 4.22
CA PHE A 93 -12.43 2.77 2.98
C PHE A 93 -13.95 2.90 3.03
N SER A 94 -14.59 2.36 4.06
CA SER A 94 -16.03 2.35 4.25
C SER A 94 -16.50 3.49 5.14
N ASP A 95 -15.66 3.93 6.08
CA ASP A 95 -15.99 5.00 7.00
C ASP A 95 -15.02 6.18 6.89
N SER A 96 -15.58 7.39 6.93
CA SER A 96 -14.85 8.63 7.01
C SER A 96 -14.67 9.15 8.43
N HIS A 97 -15.31 8.55 9.44
CA HIS A 97 -15.13 8.91 10.85
C HIS A 97 -13.73 8.53 11.36
N SER A 98 -13.36 9.10 12.50
CA SER A 98 -12.08 8.79 13.14
C SER A 98 -12.01 7.32 13.54
N PHE A 99 -10.80 6.75 13.50
CA PHE A 99 -10.61 5.37 13.89
C PHE A 99 -11.03 5.16 15.35
N ASP A 100 -11.94 4.22 15.58
CA ASP A 100 -12.37 3.82 16.91
C ASP A 100 -11.37 2.78 17.45
N ILE A 101 -10.21 3.28 17.88
CA ILE A 101 -9.20 2.47 18.56
C ILE A 101 -9.46 2.61 20.05
N SER A 102 -9.95 1.53 20.67
CA SER A 102 -10.29 1.48 22.10
C SER A 102 -9.08 1.36 23.02
N ASP A 103 -7.94 0.92 22.48
CA ASP A 103 -6.69 0.78 23.22
C ASP A 103 -5.92 2.11 23.19
N ASP A 104 -5.82 2.76 24.35
CA ASP A 104 -5.19 4.08 24.48
C ASP A 104 -3.69 4.05 24.17
N ASP A 105 -3.00 2.94 24.44
CA ASP A 105 -1.57 2.79 24.17
C ASP A 105 -1.32 2.71 22.65
N ILE A 106 -2.17 1.97 21.92
CA ILE A 106 -2.11 1.93 20.45
C ILE A 106 -2.50 3.29 19.86
N LYS A 107 -3.55 3.93 20.40
CA LYS A 107 -4.03 5.23 19.92
C LYS A 107 -2.97 6.31 20.09
N ALA A 108 -2.20 6.28 21.18
CA ALA A 108 -1.10 7.22 21.43
C ALA A 108 0.04 7.12 20.39
N LYS A 109 0.15 6.00 19.67
CA LYS A 109 1.13 5.78 18.60
C LYS A 109 0.69 6.35 17.24
N MET A 110 -0.54 6.88 17.14
CA MET A 110 -1.03 7.56 15.96
C MET A 110 -0.24 8.85 15.72
N MET A 111 0.52 8.90 14.63
CA MET A 111 1.25 10.10 14.26
C MET A 111 0.36 11.08 13.50
N VAL A 112 -0.39 10.56 12.54
CA VAL A 112 -1.24 11.35 11.65
C VAL A 112 -2.46 10.56 11.24
N GLU A 113 -3.57 11.26 11.08
CA GLU A 113 -4.84 10.70 10.65
C GLU A 113 -5.53 11.67 9.68
N PHE A 114 -5.90 11.18 8.51
CA PHE A 114 -6.47 12.00 7.44
C PHE A 114 -7.67 11.32 6.78
N GLY A 115 -8.76 12.07 6.64
CA GLY A 115 -9.82 11.69 5.70
C GLY A 115 -9.31 11.78 4.26
N LEU A 116 -9.64 10.80 3.44
CA LEU A 116 -9.27 10.78 2.02
C LEU A 116 -10.26 11.62 1.21
N LEU A 117 -9.75 12.34 0.20
CA LEU A 117 -10.56 13.07 -0.76
C LEU A 117 -11.26 12.07 -1.69
N GLY A 118 -12.54 11.83 -1.45
CA GLY A 118 -13.33 10.80 -2.15
C GLY A 118 -13.98 9.78 -1.23
N GLY A 119 -13.65 9.82 0.07
CA GLY A 119 -14.24 8.93 1.09
C GLY A 119 -13.22 7.97 1.70
N GLY A 120 -13.49 7.55 2.94
CA GLY A 120 -12.56 6.75 3.73
C GLY A 120 -11.52 7.59 4.49
N ARG A 121 -10.59 6.89 5.13
CA ARG A 121 -9.57 7.45 6.01
C ARG A 121 -8.30 6.61 6.00
N VAL A 122 -7.17 7.28 6.24
CA VAL A 122 -5.87 6.66 6.48
C VAL A 122 -5.25 7.23 7.75
N GLY A 123 -4.63 6.36 8.53
CA GLY A 123 -3.84 6.71 9.71
C GLY A 123 -2.45 6.11 9.61
N VAL A 124 -1.44 6.78 10.17
CA VAL A 124 -0.07 6.28 10.23
C VAL A 124 0.33 6.13 11.69
N LEU A 125 0.73 4.92 12.06
CA LEU A 125 1.22 4.57 13.40
C LEU A 125 2.67 4.12 13.31
N ASN A 126 3.45 4.47 14.34
CA ASN A 126 4.81 3.98 14.52
C ASN A 126 4.89 3.05 15.74
N ASP A 127 6.00 2.29 15.83
CA ASP A 127 6.34 1.50 17.01
C ASP A 127 5.24 0.52 17.47
N LEU A 128 4.51 -0.06 16.50
CA LEU A 128 3.52 -1.11 16.75
C LEU A 128 4.22 -2.46 17.00
N SER A 129 3.81 -3.14 18.06
CA SER A 129 4.17 -4.53 18.32
C SER A 129 3.45 -5.46 17.33
N ASN A 130 3.91 -6.70 17.19
CA ASN A 130 3.20 -7.68 16.37
C ASN A 130 1.78 -7.96 16.91
N ASP A 131 1.60 -7.90 18.23
CA ASP A 131 0.29 -8.08 18.86
C ASP A 131 -0.64 -6.89 18.56
N ASP A 132 -0.11 -5.66 18.50
CA ASP A 132 -0.88 -4.47 18.11
C ASP A 132 -1.38 -4.59 16.67
N VAL A 133 -0.50 -5.04 15.75
CA VAL A 133 -0.85 -5.26 14.34
C VAL A 133 -1.92 -6.34 14.21
N LEU A 134 -1.80 -7.43 14.97
CA LEU A 134 -2.80 -8.51 15.01
C LEU A 134 -4.13 -8.04 15.59
N HIS A 135 -4.11 -7.14 16.57
CA HIS A 135 -5.31 -6.54 17.14
C HIS A 135 -6.04 -5.66 16.11
N LEU A 136 -5.32 -4.73 15.48
CA LEU A 136 -5.87 -3.77 14.53
C LEU A 136 -6.37 -4.44 13.24
N SER A 137 -5.71 -5.50 12.78
CA SER A 137 -6.06 -6.20 11.52
C SER A 137 -7.40 -6.92 11.53
N LYS A 138 -8.03 -7.04 12.71
CA LYS A 138 -9.39 -7.57 12.83
C LYS A 138 -10.44 -6.61 12.27
N ASN A 139 -10.19 -5.31 12.38
CA ASN A 139 -11.17 -4.27 12.06
C ASN A 139 -10.73 -3.38 10.89
N TYR A 140 -9.43 -3.26 10.65
CA TYR A 140 -8.88 -2.31 9.68
C TYR A 140 -7.99 -3.00 8.65
N CYS A 141 -7.85 -2.37 7.48
CA CYS A 141 -6.83 -2.77 6.52
C CYS A 141 -5.49 -2.18 6.96
N LEU A 142 -4.48 -3.03 7.17
CA LEU A 142 -3.14 -2.59 7.56
C LEU A 142 -2.10 -2.89 6.49
N VAL A 143 -1.16 -1.96 6.33
CA VAL A 143 0.06 -2.16 5.57
C VAL A 143 1.23 -1.66 6.40
N LYS A 144 2.18 -2.55 6.70
CA LYS A 144 3.42 -2.20 7.36
C LYS A 144 4.51 -1.98 6.31
N PHE A 145 5.19 -0.85 6.41
CA PHE A 145 6.37 -0.52 5.63
C PHE A 145 7.59 -0.61 6.57
N ASP A 146 8.51 -1.50 6.22
CA ASP A 146 9.80 -1.68 6.92
C ASP A 146 10.84 -0.64 6.48
#